data_AF-X1HGH6-F1
#
_entry.id   AF-X1HGH6-F1
#
_cell.length_a   1.000
_cell.length_b   1.000
_cell.length_c   1.000
_cell.angle_alpha   90.00
_cell.angle_beta   90.00
_cell.angle_gamma   90.00
#
_symmetry.space_group_name_H-M   'P 1'
#
loop_
_entity.id
_entity.type
_entity.pdbx_description
1 polymer ?
#
loop_
_entity_poly.entity_id
_entity_poly.type
_entity_poly.pdbx_seq_one_letter_code
_entity_poly.pdbx_strand_id
1 'polypeptide(L)'
;TTSALTDVESDAAALTLPIYPHGTQIRQAFGGRLRKEVSHELMVAEGMVPDTFAGELYVTPSLAATLSHGLDFFEKYPYDCVEQTLNRFRMNALLAAAAADLGLEQSKLAEGLTEAVDEGVARLGEQQTAEGGWPWWKGGRESPYMTAYAVDGLGTLRGNRFLSANAAARVDEMYAAGEKYLAGYVDDWRNNRDRYPAALSLYICEVALRTGILAADDDAAAEVADYYFEYRSPHSQMSLALLASVLRQLGDEQRLAVVLRNLDNGAK
;
A
#
# COMPACT_ATOMS: atom_id res chain seq x y z
N THR A 1 -16.95 33.54 -21.12
CA THR A 1 -17.19 34.71 -20.27
C THR A 1 -18.65 35.07 -20.34
N THR A 2 -19.29 35.25 -19.20
CA THR A 2 -20.67 35.71 -19.09
C THR A 2 -20.65 37.05 -18.35
N SER A 3 -21.36 38.05 -18.87
CA SER A 3 -21.44 39.38 -18.25
C SER A 3 -22.89 39.76 -17.96
N ALA A 4 -23.12 40.37 -16.81
CA ALA A 4 -24.37 41.00 -16.45
C ALA A 4 -24.17 42.52 -16.42
N LEU A 5 -25.06 43.25 -17.08
CA LEU A 5 -24.99 44.70 -17.24
C LEU A 5 -26.30 45.34 -16.79
N THR A 6 -26.20 46.44 -16.06
CA THR A 6 -27.28 47.40 -15.80
C THR A 6 -26.91 48.75 -16.40
N ASP A 7 -27.80 49.74 -16.32
CA ASP A 7 -27.55 51.10 -16.84
C ASP A 7 -26.41 51.84 -16.13
N VAL A 8 -25.91 51.31 -14.99
CA VAL A 8 -24.93 51.99 -14.13
C VAL A 8 -23.79 51.07 -13.65
N GLU A 9 -23.99 49.76 -13.62
CA GLU A 9 -23.01 48.78 -13.10
C GLU A 9 -22.86 47.58 -14.05
N SER A 10 -21.68 46.96 -14.02
CA SER A 10 -21.36 45.76 -14.79
C SER A 10 -20.62 44.74 -13.92
N ASP A 11 -20.98 43.47 -14.05
CA ASP A 11 -20.23 42.34 -13.48
C ASP A 11 -19.95 41.29 -14.56
N ALA A 12 -18.84 40.57 -14.44
CA ALA A 12 -18.44 39.54 -15.40
C ALA A 12 -17.72 38.38 -14.72
N ALA A 13 -18.12 37.17 -15.13
CA ALA A 13 -17.46 35.92 -14.74
C ALA A 13 -16.79 35.28 -15.96
N ALA A 14 -15.52 34.94 -15.80
CA ALA A 14 -14.78 34.09 -16.73
C ALA A 14 -14.67 32.68 -16.14
N LEU A 15 -15.13 31.69 -16.91
CA LEU A 15 -15.03 30.28 -16.56
C LEU A 15 -14.23 29.57 -17.65
N THR A 16 -13.26 28.76 -17.25
CA THR A 16 -12.53 27.87 -18.17
C THR A 16 -13.25 26.54 -18.19
N LEU A 17 -13.81 26.18 -19.34
CA LEU A 17 -14.44 24.88 -19.57
C LEU A 17 -13.46 23.99 -20.32
N PRO A 18 -12.95 22.90 -19.72
CA PRO A 18 -12.06 21.98 -20.42
C PRO A 18 -12.86 21.23 -21.50
N ILE A 19 -12.39 21.28 -22.74
CA ILE A 19 -12.94 20.49 -23.83
C ILE A 19 -12.07 19.24 -23.98
N TYR A 20 -12.63 18.08 -23.65
CA TYR A 20 -11.95 16.80 -23.83
C TYR A 20 -12.34 16.16 -25.17
N PRO A 21 -11.40 15.52 -25.87
CA PRO A 21 -11.71 14.77 -27.08
C PRO A 21 -12.65 13.60 -26.76
N HIS A 22 -13.59 13.33 -27.67
CA HIS A 22 -14.51 12.21 -27.52
C HIS A 22 -13.79 10.88 -27.78
N GLY A 23 -13.58 10.09 -26.73
CA GLY A 23 -12.93 8.78 -26.82
C GLY A 23 -12.49 8.26 -25.45
N THR A 24 -11.85 7.09 -25.45
CA THR A 24 -11.20 6.54 -24.24
C THR A 24 -9.71 6.84 -24.31
N GLN A 25 -9.14 7.40 -23.25
CA GLN A 25 -7.71 7.62 -23.17
C GLN A 25 -6.98 6.28 -23.05
N ILE A 26 -6.07 6.01 -24.00
CA ILE A 26 -5.17 4.86 -23.95
C ILE A 26 -3.82 5.36 -23.42
N ARG A 27 -3.31 4.75 -22.35
CA ARG A 27 -1.98 5.06 -21.80
C ARG A 27 -1.04 3.88 -22.00
N GLN A 28 0.17 4.17 -22.45
CA GLN A 28 1.28 3.23 -22.50
C GLN A 28 2.40 3.78 -21.63
N ALA A 29 2.97 2.93 -20.78
CA ALA A 29 4.06 3.30 -19.90
C ALA A 29 5.22 2.32 -20.09
N PHE A 30 6.43 2.88 -20.24
CA PHE A 30 7.67 2.12 -20.37
C PHE A 30 8.61 2.59 -19.27
N GLY A 31 9.35 1.65 -18.68
CA GLY A 31 10.31 1.93 -17.63
C GLY A 31 11.50 0.99 -17.74
N GLY A 32 12.67 1.46 -17.31
CA GLY A 32 13.88 0.66 -17.36
C GLY A 32 15.11 1.42 -16.87
N ARG A 33 16.26 0.73 -16.87
CA ARG A 33 17.56 1.32 -16.56
C ARG A 33 18.34 1.58 -17.84
N LEU A 34 18.64 2.85 -18.11
CA LEU A 34 19.47 3.26 -19.23
C LEU A 34 20.94 2.92 -18.96
N ARG A 35 21.55 2.08 -19.79
CA ARG A 35 23.01 1.82 -19.74
C ARG A 35 23.79 2.57 -20.83
N LYS A 36 23.25 2.62 -22.05
CA LYS A 36 23.84 3.35 -23.19
C LYS A 36 22.74 3.93 -24.08
N GLU A 37 21.85 3.07 -24.57
CA GLU A 37 20.71 3.42 -25.40
C GLU A 37 19.53 2.52 -25.04
N VAL A 38 18.31 3.03 -25.20
CA VAL A 38 17.06 2.28 -25.11
C VAL A 38 16.11 2.81 -26.18
N SER A 39 15.39 1.91 -26.83
CA SER A 39 14.40 2.23 -27.85
C SER A 39 13.08 1.59 -27.46
N HIS A 40 12.00 2.36 -27.52
CA HIS A 40 10.64 1.91 -27.25
C HIS A 40 9.75 2.23 -28.46
N GLU A 41 8.99 1.24 -28.91
CA GLU A 41 7.98 1.43 -29.93
C GLU A 41 6.65 1.80 -29.26
N LEU A 42 6.07 2.93 -29.66
CA LEU A 42 4.79 3.41 -29.16
C LEU A 42 3.70 2.98 -30.13
N MET A 43 2.71 2.23 -29.65
CA MET A 43 1.59 1.83 -30.48
C MET A 43 0.62 3.01 -30.64
N VAL A 44 0.41 3.48 -31.86
CA VAL A 44 -0.63 4.47 -32.15
C VAL A 44 -1.90 3.72 -32.51
N ALA A 45 -2.94 3.86 -31.69
CA ALA A 45 -4.22 3.20 -31.92
C ALA A 45 -4.88 3.72 -33.22
N GLU A 46 -5.49 2.81 -33.97
CA GLU A 46 -6.30 3.18 -35.14
C GLU A 46 -7.48 4.06 -34.70
N GLY A 47 -7.72 5.16 -35.43
CA GLY A 47 -8.77 6.13 -35.08
C GLY A 47 -8.42 7.07 -33.92
N MET A 48 -7.15 7.17 -33.52
CA MET A 48 -6.70 8.19 -32.57
C MET A 48 -7.10 9.60 -33.06
N VAL A 49 -7.74 10.37 -32.17
CA VAL A 49 -8.12 11.75 -32.48
C VAL A 49 -6.85 12.57 -32.72
N PRO A 50 -6.76 13.35 -33.81
CA PRO A 50 -5.60 14.21 -34.07
C PRO A 50 -5.26 15.11 -32.88
N ASP A 51 -3.97 15.40 -32.70
CA ASP A 51 -3.44 16.28 -31.63
C ASP A 51 -3.73 15.84 -30.19
N THR A 52 -4.15 14.57 -29.97
CA THR A 52 -4.35 14.00 -28.63
C THR A 52 -3.20 13.12 -28.16
N PHE A 53 -2.21 12.85 -29.03
CA PHE A 53 -1.02 12.11 -28.65
C PHE A 53 -0.10 12.99 -27.81
N ALA A 54 0.05 12.63 -26.54
CA ALA A 54 0.97 13.28 -25.62
C ALA A 54 1.79 12.21 -24.90
N GLY A 55 3.04 12.54 -24.58
CA GLY A 55 3.94 11.68 -23.85
C GLY A 55 4.87 12.49 -22.97
N GLU A 56 5.28 11.88 -21.86
CA GLU A 56 6.24 12.45 -20.93
C GLU A 56 7.43 11.50 -20.84
N LEU A 57 8.65 12.04 -20.90
CA LEU A 57 9.88 11.29 -20.74
C LEU A 57 10.60 11.76 -19.48
N TYR A 58 10.73 10.84 -18.52
CA TYR A 58 11.46 11.08 -17.28
C TYR A 58 12.82 10.37 -17.36
N VAL A 59 13.91 11.14 -17.35
CA VAL A 59 15.28 10.62 -17.25
C VAL A 59 15.88 11.11 -15.96
N THR A 60 16.08 10.19 -15.01
CA THR A 60 16.65 10.50 -13.70
C THR A 60 18.02 9.83 -13.54
N PRO A 61 18.99 10.51 -12.88
CA PRO A 61 20.32 9.92 -12.65
C PRO A 61 20.29 8.84 -11.56
N SER A 62 19.21 8.77 -10.77
CA SER A 62 19.03 7.80 -9.69
C SER A 62 17.54 7.56 -9.40
N LEU A 63 17.25 6.45 -8.72
CA LEU A 63 15.90 6.12 -8.26
C LEU A 63 15.34 7.16 -7.27
N ALA A 64 16.20 7.76 -6.46
CA ALA A 64 15.81 8.79 -5.49
C ALA A 64 15.21 10.03 -6.17
N ALA A 65 15.78 10.45 -7.31
CA ALA A 65 15.24 11.56 -8.10
C ALA A 65 13.91 11.23 -8.79
N THR A 66 13.57 9.95 -8.97
CA THR A 66 12.23 9.57 -9.44
C THR A 66 11.18 9.72 -8.33
N LEU A 67 11.54 9.40 -7.08
CA LEU A 67 10.62 9.50 -5.95
C LEU A 67 10.16 10.94 -5.70
N SER A 68 11.01 11.94 -5.93
CA SER A 68 10.65 13.35 -5.75
C SER A 68 9.50 13.82 -6.64
N HIS A 69 9.34 13.23 -7.83
CA HIS A 69 8.23 13.57 -8.74
C HIS A 69 6.90 12.91 -8.35
N GLY A 70 6.95 11.81 -7.59
CA GLY A 70 5.75 11.10 -7.13
C GLY A 70 5.10 11.71 -5.87
N LEU A 71 5.78 12.64 -5.21
CA LEU A 71 5.35 13.20 -3.91
C LEU A 71 4.04 13.98 -4.00
N ASP A 72 3.86 14.78 -5.06
CA ASP A 72 2.66 15.59 -5.26
C ASP A 72 1.38 14.73 -5.31
N PHE A 73 1.49 13.47 -5.75
CA PHE A 73 0.38 12.53 -5.82
C PHE A 73 -0.06 12.01 -4.43
N PHE A 74 0.85 11.97 -3.46
CA PHE A 74 0.55 11.52 -2.10
C PHE A 74 -0.04 12.63 -1.22
N GLU A 75 0.10 13.90 -1.61
CA GLU A 75 -0.37 15.04 -0.82
C GLU A 75 -1.89 15.23 -0.86
N LYS A 76 -2.56 14.89 -1.98
CA LYS A 76 -4.00 15.14 -2.18
C LYS A 76 -4.78 13.89 -2.58
N TYR A 77 -5.19 13.10 -1.59
CA TYR A 77 -6.20 12.05 -1.77
C TYR A 77 -7.50 12.40 -1.03
N PRO A 78 -8.64 12.60 -1.71
CA PRO A 78 -9.85 13.17 -1.11
C PRO A 78 -10.81 12.12 -0.52
N TYR A 79 -10.33 11.08 0.17
CA TYR A 79 -11.19 9.96 0.60
C TYR A 79 -10.84 9.36 1.97
N ASP A 80 -11.86 8.80 2.65
CA ASP A 80 -11.84 8.39 4.08
C ASP A 80 -11.71 6.87 4.32
N CYS A 81 -11.27 6.08 3.32
CA CYS A 81 -11.06 4.63 3.53
C CYS A 81 -9.82 4.38 4.41
N VAL A 82 -9.83 3.27 5.15
CA VAL A 82 -8.67 2.85 5.96
C VAL A 82 -7.45 2.60 5.08
N GLU A 83 -7.63 1.88 3.96
CA GLU A 83 -6.55 1.56 3.03
C GLU A 83 -5.86 2.81 2.50
N GLN A 84 -6.64 3.82 2.10
CA GLN A 84 -6.13 5.06 1.52
C GLN A 84 -5.40 5.90 2.58
N THR A 85 -5.96 5.97 3.79
CA THR A 85 -5.33 6.66 4.93
C THR A 85 -3.98 6.02 5.26
N LEU A 86 -3.95 4.69 5.36
CA LEU A 86 -2.74 3.94 5.65
C LEU A 86 -1.71 4.06 4.53
N ASN A 87 -2.12 3.98 3.26
CA ASN A 87 -1.22 4.10 2.12
C ASN A 87 -0.52 5.46 2.07
N ARG A 88 -1.27 6.56 2.22
CA ARG A 88 -0.69 7.91 2.27
C ARG A 88 0.34 8.02 3.39
N PHE A 89 -0.06 7.59 4.58
CA PHE A 89 0.75 7.65 5.79
C PHE A 89 2.03 6.80 5.68
N ARG A 90 1.92 5.54 5.25
CA ARG A 90 3.04 4.62 5.06
C ARG A 90 4.02 5.14 4.02
N MET A 91 3.52 5.67 2.90
CA MET A 91 4.38 6.24 1.86
C MET A 91 5.13 7.46 2.36
N ASN A 92 4.47 8.39 3.05
CA ASN A 92 5.14 9.58 3.60
C ASN A 92 6.24 9.21 4.62
N ALA A 93 6.00 8.21 5.48
CA ALA A 93 7.01 7.76 6.42
C ALA A 93 8.19 7.03 5.75
N LEU A 94 7.94 6.25 4.70
CA LEU A 94 9.00 5.63 3.89
C LEU A 94 9.85 6.70 3.18
N LEU A 95 9.21 7.74 2.66
CA LEU A 95 9.88 8.85 2.00
C LEU A 95 10.70 9.68 3.00
N ALA A 96 10.18 9.91 4.20
CA ALA A 96 10.93 10.57 5.27
C ALA A 96 12.17 9.76 5.66
N ALA A 97 12.04 8.43 5.80
CA ALA A 97 13.16 7.53 6.05
C ALA A 97 14.20 7.60 4.93
N ALA A 98 13.77 7.47 3.67
CA ALA A 98 14.65 7.53 2.52
C ALA A 98 15.35 8.90 2.38
N ALA A 99 14.62 10.00 2.58
CA ALA A 99 15.18 11.35 2.55
C ALA A 99 16.30 11.51 3.57
N ALA A 100 16.11 10.98 4.78
CA ALA A 100 17.09 11.14 5.84
C ALA A 100 18.28 10.17 5.74
N ASP A 101 18.09 8.97 5.20
CA ASP A 101 19.22 8.09 4.85
C ASP A 101 20.10 8.70 3.73
N LEU A 102 19.50 9.57 2.90
CA LEU A 102 20.18 10.31 1.84
C LEU A 102 20.72 11.68 2.28
N GLY A 103 20.48 12.12 3.52
CA GLY A 103 20.89 13.44 4.01
C GLY A 103 20.11 14.61 3.37
N LEU A 104 18.86 14.37 2.97
CA LEU A 104 17.96 15.32 2.31
C LEU A 104 16.87 15.86 3.24
N GLU A 105 17.06 15.82 4.55
CA GLU A 105 16.06 16.22 5.55
C GLU A 105 15.68 17.71 5.47
N GLN A 106 16.56 18.55 4.91
CA GLN A 106 16.32 19.98 4.72
C GLN A 106 15.81 20.32 3.31
N SER A 107 15.58 19.31 2.47
CA SER A 107 15.05 19.51 1.12
C SER A 107 13.53 19.69 1.17
N LYS A 108 12.97 20.27 0.11
CA LYS A 108 11.52 20.32 -0.11
C LYS A 108 10.84 18.95 -0.07
N LEU A 109 11.60 17.85 -0.22
CA LEU A 109 11.06 16.49 -0.16
C LEU A 109 10.64 16.08 1.25
N ALA A 110 11.27 16.67 2.28
CA ALA A 110 11.02 16.33 3.68
C ALA A 110 10.07 17.34 4.37
N GLU A 111 9.77 18.46 3.71
CA GLU A 111 8.90 19.51 4.22
C GLU A 111 7.46 18.99 4.37
N GLY A 112 6.86 19.15 5.56
CA GLY A 112 5.47 18.75 5.83
C GLY A 112 5.24 17.24 6.00
N LEU A 113 6.25 16.40 5.83
CA LEU A 113 6.08 14.94 5.93
C LEU A 113 5.69 14.52 7.35
N THR A 114 6.31 15.09 8.39
CA THR A 114 5.99 14.76 9.80
C THR A 114 4.56 15.13 10.13
N GLU A 115 4.10 16.32 9.76
CA GLU A 115 2.72 16.77 9.97
C GLU A 115 1.72 15.88 9.25
N ALA A 116 2.01 15.52 7.99
CA ALA A 116 1.16 14.62 7.20
C ALA A 116 1.10 13.20 7.79
N VAL A 117 2.22 12.73 8.35
CA VAL A 117 2.32 11.43 9.04
C VAL A 117 1.48 11.46 10.32
N ASP A 118 1.62 12.48 11.16
CA ASP A 118 0.86 12.64 12.40
C ASP A 118 -0.66 12.76 12.15
N GLU A 119 -1.07 13.50 11.12
CA GLU A 119 -2.49 13.58 10.71
C GLU A 119 -3.01 12.20 10.27
N GLY A 120 -2.19 11.44 9.53
CA GLY A 120 -2.48 10.06 9.13
C GLY A 120 -2.70 9.13 10.34
N VAL A 121 -1.83 9.20 11.35
CA VAL A 121 -1.96 8.45 12.61
C VAL A 121 -3.27 8.78 13.31
N ALA A 122 -3.58 10.07 13.44
CA ALA A 122 -4.80 10.53 14.11
C ALA A 122 -6.05 10.00 13.40
N ARG A 123 -6.11 10.13 12.07
CA ARG A 123 -7.22 9.64 11.24
C ARG A 123 -7.37 8.12 11.31
N LEU A 124 -6.28 7.37 11.21
CA LEU A 124 -6.31 5.91 11.30
C LEU A 124 -6.84 5.44 12.67
N GLY A 125 -6.47 6.14 13.73
CA GLY A 125 -6.97 5.86 15.08
C GLY A 125 -8.45 6.17 15.27
N GLU A 126 -9.03 7.09 14.49
CA GLU A 126 -10.49 7.29 14.49
C GLU A 126 -11.26 6.20 13.72
N GLN A 127 -10.57 5.42 12.91
CA GLN A 127 -11.16 4.33 12.13
C GLN A 127 -11.06 2.97 12.86
N GLN A 128 -10.19 2.85 13.87
CA GLN A 128 -10.09 1.65 14.70
C GLN A 128 -11.33 1.49 15.57
N THR A 129 -11.82 0.26 15.68
CA THR A 129 -12.97 -0.07 16.54
C THR A 129 -12.54 -0.22 18.00
N ALA A 130 -13.51 -0.29 18.91
CA ALA A 130 -13.26 -0.55 20.33
C ALA A 130 -12.63 -1.94 20.60
N GLU A 131 -12.86 -2.91 19.72
CA GLU A 131 -12.28 -4.26 19.83
C GLU A 131 -10.88 -4.36 19.19
N GLY A 132 -10.36 -3.26 18.63
CA GLY A 132 -9.01 -3.14 18.10
C GLY A 132 -8.85 -3.46 16.61
N GLY A 133 -9.91 -3.91 15.93
CA GLY A 133 -9.88 -4.17 14.50
C GLY A 133 -10.08 -2.92 13.63
N TRP A 134 -9.79 -3.06 12.33
CA TRP A 134 -10.13 -2.05 11.33
C TRP A 134 -11.19 -2.56 10.36
N PRO A 135 -12.22 -1.75 10.07
CA PRO A 135 -13.15 -2.00 8.96
C PRO A 135 -12.56 -1.52 7.62
N TRP A 136 -13.26 -1.78 6.53
CA TRP A 136 -12.95 -1.17 5.22
C TRP A 136 -13.21 0.35 5.21
N TRP A 137 -14.26 0.76 5.91
CA TRP A 137 -14.74 2.14 6.01
C TRP A 137 -15.05 2.46 7.47
N LYS A 138 -14.84 3.72 7.88
CA LYS A 138 -15.13 4.18 9.25
C LYS A 138 -16.57 3.81 9.65
N GLY A 139 -16.73 3.24 10.84
CA GLY A 139 -18.02 2.77 11.37
C GLY A 139 -18.54 1.44 10.80
N GLY A 140 -17.79 0.80 9.90
CA GLY A 140 -18.11 -0.54 9.39
C GLY A 140 -17.79 -1.67 10.38
N ARG A 141 -18.11 -2.90 9.96
CA ARG A 141 -17.67 -4.12 10.65
C ARG A 141 -16.18 -4.36 10.39
N GLU A 142 -15.49 -4.82 11.41
CA GLU A 142 -14.08 -5.19 11.36
C GLU A 142 -13.80 -6.25 10.30
N SER A 143 -12.65 -6.13 9.64
CA SER A 143 -12.18 -7.07 8.66
C SER A 143 -10.80 -7.59 9.06
N PRO A 144 -10.60 -8.91 9.20
CA PRO A 144 -9.28 -9.47 9.46
C PRO A 144 -8.21 -9.05 8.45
N TYR A 145 -8.62 -8.90 7.18
CA TYR A 145 -7.74 -8.39 6.14
C TYR A 145 -7.30 -6.96 6.42
N MET A 146 -8.25 -6.05 6.68
CA MET A 146 -7.94 -4.64 6.95
C MET A 146 -7.18 -4.45 8.25
N THR A 147 -7.48 -5.25 9.28
CA THR A 147 -6.71 -5.24 10.53
C THR A 147 -5.28 -5.70 10.29
N ALA A 148 -5.06 -6.80 9.56
CA ALA A 148 -3.70 -7.25 9.23
C ALA A 148 -2.95 -6.23 8.37
N TYR A 149 -3.65 -5.58 7.43
CA TYR A 149 -3.09 -4.50 6.63
C TYR A 149 -2.68 -3.29 7.48
N ALA A 150 -3.53 -2.85 8.42
CA ALA A 150 -3.22 -1.76 9.34
C ALA A 150 -2.07 -2.10 10.28
N VAL A 151 -2.06 -3.31 10.86
CA VAL A 151 -0.98 -3.80 11.74
C VAL A 151 0.35 -3.90 11.00
N ASP A 152 0.36 -4.41 9.76
CA ASP A 152 1.54 -4.38 8.89
C ASP A 152 2.08 -2.94 8.74
N GLY A 153 1.22 -2.02 8.30
CA GLY A 153 1.61 -0.64 8.07
C GLY A 153 2.15 0.02 9.34
N LEU A 154 1.45 -0.11 10.47
CA LEU A 154 1.86 0.42 11.76
C LEU A 154 3.19 -0.18 12.23
N GLY A 155 3.40 -1.49 12.03
CA GLY A 155 4.64 -2.18 12.40
C GLY A 155 5.88 -1.58 11.75
N THR A 156 5.78 -1.15 10.48
CA THR A 156 6.89 -0.48 9.79
C THR A 156 7.26 0.90 10.35
N LEU A 157 6.44 1.44 11.25
CA LEU A 157 6.54 2.81 11.73
C LEU A 157 6.88 2.91 13.21
N ARG A 158 6.78 1.79 13.94
CA ARG A 158 7.21 1.72 15.33
C ARG A 158 8.69 2.07 15.43
N GLY A 159 9.03 2.96 16.35
CA GLY A 159 10.40 3.45 16.53
C GLY A 159 10.88 4.41 15.43
N ASN A 160 10.00 4.86 14.53
CA ASN A 160 10.38 5.81 13.50
C ASN A 160 10.55 7.23 14.10
N ARG A 161 11.72 7.84 13.86
CA ARG A 161 12.11 9.17 14.35
C ARG A 161 11.29 10.34 13.78
N PHE A 162 10.49 10.11 12.74
CA PHE A 162 9.66 11.14 12.11
C PHE A 162 8.27 11.29 12.72
N LEU A 163 7.91 10.40 13.66
CA LEU A 163 6.69 10.53 14.44
C LEU A 163 6.93 11.51 15.59
N SER A 164 5.98 12.40 15.84
CA SER A 164 5.97 13.10 17.13
C SER A 164 5.81 12.10 18.28
N ALA A 165 6.22 12.47 19.48
CA ALA A 165 6.09 11.59 20.65
C ALA A 165 4.64 11.11 20.87
N ASN A 166 3.66 11.98 20.60
CA ASN A 166 2.24 11.64 20.70
C ASN A 166 1.80 10.66 19.61
N ALA A 167 2.25 10.88 18.37
CA ALA A 167 1.93 9.98 17.25
C ALA A 167 2.59 8.61 17.45
N ALA A 168 3.83 8.55 17.94
CA ALA A 168 4.53 7.32 18.26
C ALA A 168 3.78 6.51 19.33
N ALA A 169 3.39 7.15 20.44
CA ALA A 169 2.60 6.49 21.48
C ALA A 169 1.27 5.95 20.93
N ARG A 170 0.57 6.74 20.10
CA ARG A 170 -0.69 6.31 19.48
C ARG A 170 -0.50 5.15 18.49
N VAL A 171 0.60 5.13 17.73
CA VAL A 171 0.95 4.01 16.85
C VAL A 171 1.14 2.73 17.67
N ASP A 172 1.87 2.79 18.79
CA ASP A 172 2.07 1.63 19.66
C ASP A 172 0.76 1.13 20.29
N GLU A 173 -0.11 2.04 20.74
CA GLU A 173 -1.44 1.70 21.28
C GLU A 173 -2.34 1.02 20.23
N MET A 174 -2.45 1.62 19.05
CA MET A 174 -3.25 1.07 17.94
C MET A 174 -2.72 -0.30 17.51
N TYR A 175 -1.40 -0.42 17.39
CA TYR A 175 -0.73 -1.66 17.01
C TYR A 175 -1.02 -2.77 18.02
N ALA A 176 -0.88 -2.52 19.32
CA ALA A 176 -1.14 -3.51 20.35
C ALA A 176 -2.62 -3.99 20.35
N ALA A 177 -3.57 -3.09 20.11
CA ALA A 177 -4.97 -3.45 19.97
C ALA A 177 -5.26 -4.28 18.71
N GLY A 178 -4.64 -3.94 17.57
CA GLY A 178 -4.73 -4.72 16.33
C GLY A 178 -4.08 -6.10 16.44
N GLU A 179 -2.94 -6.19 17.11
CA GLU A 179 -2.25 -7.44 17.40
C GLU A 179 -3.15 -8.38 18.22
N LYS A 180 -3.76 -7.87 19.29
CA LYS A 180 -4.72 -8.64 20.10
C LYS A 180 -5.89 -9.16 19.27
N TYR A 181 -6.43 -8.34 18.36
CA TYR A 181 -7.50 -8.76 17.44
C TYR A 181 -7.04 -9.90 16.52
N LEU A 182 -5.85 -9.81 15.92
CA LEU A 182 -5.31 -10.83 15.02
C LEU A 182 -4.96 -12.12 15.76
N ALA A 183 -4.46 -12.06 16.99
CA ALA A 183 -4.24 -13.24 17.81
C ALA A 183 -5.54 -14.04 18.00
N GLY A 184 -6.66 -13.35 18.28
CA GLY A 184 -7.98 -13.99 18.33
C GLY A 184 -8.43 -14.62 17.01
N TYR A 185 -8.06 -14.03 15.87
CA TYR A 185 -8.30 -14.63 14.56
C TYR A 185 -7.49 -15.91 14.35
N VAL A 186 -6.21 -15.92 14.73
CA VAL A 186 -5.34 -17.11 14.62
C VAL A 186 -5.90 -18.27 15.46
N ASP A 187 -6.37 -17.97 16.68
CA ASP A 187 -7.01 -18.97 17.55
C ASP A 187 -8.32 -19.50 16.97
N ASP A 188 -9.16 -18.65 16.36
CA ASP A 188 -10.38 -19.11 15.69
C ASP A 188 -10.06 -19.93 14.42
N TRP A 189 -9.04 -19.54 13.66
CA TRP A 189 -8.59 -20.28 12.47
C TRP A 189 -8.21 -21.72 12.81
N ARG A 190 -7.48 -21.96 13.92
CA ARG A 190 -7.11 -23.32 14.36
C ARG A 190 -8.32 -24.24 14.53
N ASN A 191 -9.44 -23.68 15.00
CA ASN A 191 -10.67 -24.43 15.26
C ASN A 191 -11.64 -24.46 14.07
N ASN A 192 -11.56 -23.48 13.18
CA ASN A 192 -12.54 -23.23 12.12
C ASN A 192 -11.91 -22.93 10.75
N ARG A 193 -10.76 -23.54 10.43
CA ARG A 193 -9.94 -23.23 9.23
C ARG A 193 -10.70 -23.17 7.90
N ASP A 194 -11.72 -24.02 7.73
CA ASP A 194 -12.52 -24.09 6.49
C ASP A 194 -13.39 -22.84 6.26
N ARG A 195 -13.55 -21.96 7.26
CA ARG A 195 -14.25 -20.67 7.12
C ARG A 195 -13.45 -19.63 6.36
N TYR A 196 -12.13 -19.80 6.23
CA TYR A 196 -11.23 -18.74 5.81
C TYR A 196 -10.55 -19.05 4.47
N PRO A 197 -10.59 -18.11 3.50
CA PRO A 197 -9.85 -18.28 2.25
C PRO A 197 -8.34 -18.41 2.50
N ALA A 198 -7.68 -19.30 1.75
CA ALA A 198 -6.24 -19.56 1.90
C ALA A 198 -5.37 -18.30 1.83
N ALA A 199 -5.66 -17.40 0.88
CA ALA A 199 -4.93 -16.14 0.74
C ALA A 199 -5.04 -15.25 1.99
N LEU A 200 -6.20 -15.20 2.65
CA LEU A 200 -6.40 -14.41 3.86
C LEU A 200 -5.62 -15.01 5.03
N SER A 201 -5.74 -16.32 5.24
CA SER A 201 -5.05 -17.02 6.33
C SER A 201 -3.53 -16.93 6.19
N LEU A 202 -2.99 -17.15 4.98
CA LEU A 202 -1.57 -17.02 4.69
C LEU A 202 -1.07 -15.58 4.84
N TYR A 203 -1.87 -14.59 4.41
CA TYR A 203 -1.52 -13.19 4.58
C TYR A 203 -1.46 -12.79 6.07
N ILE A 204 -2.45 -13.20 6.86
CA ILE A 204 -2.48 -12.91 8.30
C ILE A 204 -1.32 -13.61 9.01
N CYS A 205 -1.02 -14.86 8.67
CA CYS A 205 0.13 -15.59 9.23
C CYS A 205 1.46 -14.91 8.87
N GLU A 206 1.64 -14.48 7.60
CA GLU A 206 2.82 -13.75 7.15
C GLU A 206 3.01 -12.46 7.94
N VAL A 207 1.95 -11.67 8.09
CA VAL A 207 1.96 -10.43 8.87
C VAL A 207 2.31 -10.74 10.31
N ALA A 208 1.63 -11.70 10.94
CA ALA A 208 1.80 -12.03 12.34
C ALA A 208 3.24 -12.48 12.68
N LEU A 209 3.88 -13.27 11.81
CA LEU A 209 5.30 -13.63 11.93
C LEU A 209 6.21 -12.40 11.81
N ARG A 210 5.99 -11.57 10.79
CA ARG A 210 6.84 -10.42 10.50
C ARG A 210 6.72 -9.31 11.54
N THR A 211 5.54 -9.19 12.16
CA THR A 211 5.23 -8.22 13.20
C THR A 211 5.52 -8.78 14.61
N GLY A 212 5.99 -10.03 14.72
CA GLY A 212 6.39 -10.67 15.97
C GLY A 212 5.21 -11.07 16.88
N ILE A 213 3.98 -11.08 16.34
CA ILE A 213 2.79 -11.61 17.02
C ILE A 213 2.94 -13.12 17.20
N LEU A 214 3.44 -13.78 16.15
CA LEU A 214 3.85 -15.17 16.19
C LEU A 214 5.38 -15.22 16.12
N ALA A 215 5.99 -16.02 16.98
CA ALA A 215 7.41 -16.31 16.88
C ALA A 215 7.68 -17.29 15.73
N ALA A 216 8.92 -17.35 15.24
CA ALA A 216 9.30 -18.27 14.16
C ALA A 216 9.19 -19.76 14.57
N ASP A 217 9.20 -20.04 15.87
CA ASP A 217 8.98 -21.35 16.47
C ASP A 217 7.54 -21.55 16.98
N ASP A 218 6.61 -20.66 16.61
CA ASP A 218 5.22 -20.77 17.02
C ASP A 218 4.48 -21.89 16.28
N ASP A 219 3.82 -22.75 17.05
CA ASP A 219 3.05 -23.88 16.53
C ASP A 219 1.94 -23.45 15.55
N ALA A 220 1.33 -22.27 15.74
CA ALA A 220 0.24 -21.79 14.89
C ALA A 220 0.73 -21.52 13.47
N ALA A 221 1.90 -20.88 13.37
CA ALA A 221 2.50 -20.57 12.10
C ALA A 221 2.92 -21.85 11.35
N ALA A 222 3.47 -22.83 12.09
CA ALA A 222 3.78 -24.15 11.55
C ALA A 222 2.53 -24.89 11.06
N GLU A 223 1.43 -24.88 11.82
CA GLU A 223 0.15 -25.50 11.44
C GLU A 223 -0.44 -24.89 10.16
N VAL A 224 -0.39 -23.56 10.03
CA VAL A 224 -0.81 -22.85 8.81
C VAL A 224 0.06 -23.27 7.63
N ALA A 225 1.39 -23.28 7.80
CA ALA A 225 2.33 -23.65 6.76
C ALA A 225 2.15 -25.11 6.31
N ASP A 226 2.01 -26.04 7.25
CA ASP A 226 1.80 -27.47 6.98
C ASP A 226 0.52 -27.69 6.18
N TYR A 227 -0.60 -27.11 6.63
CA TYR A 227 -1.90 -27.27 5.98
C TYR A 227 -1.86 -26.75 4.53
N TYR A 228 -1.42 -25.51 4.32
CA TYR A 228 -1.43 -24.93 2.97
C TYR A 228 -0.29 -25.45 2.09
N PHE A 229 0.77 -26.02 2.66
CA PHE A 229 1.76 -26.78 1.89
C PHE A 229 1.16 -28.08 1.36
N GLU A 230 0.42 -28.85 2.17
CA GLU A 230 -0.24 -30.08 1.72
C GLU A 230 -1.25 -29.80 0.59
N TYR A 231 -2.05 -28.74 0.73
CA TYR A 231 -3.09 -28.36 -0.23
C TYR A 231 -2.67 -27.29 -1.25
N ARG A 232 -1.37 -27.18 -1.56
CA ARG A 232 -0.83 -26.11 -2.42
C ARG A 232 -1.26 -26.14 -3.90
N SER A 233 -1.57 -27.31 -4.46
CA SER A 233 -1.84 -27.46 -5.90
C SER A 233 -3.05 -26.67 -6.44
N PRO A 234 -4.18 -26.49 -5.72
CA PRO A 234 -5.28 -25.62 -6.15
C PRO A 234 -5.07 -24.12 -5.87
N HIS A 235 -3.94 -23.70 -5.30
CA HIS A 235 -3.78 -22.30 -4.88
C HIS A 235 -3.38 -21.35 -6.01
N SER A 236 -3.80 -20.09 -5.87
CA SER A 236 -3.38 -19.02 -6.78
C SER A 236 -1.88 -18.71 -6.60
N GLN A 237 -1.28 -18.07 -7.61
CA GLN A 237 0.11 -17.59 -7.53
C GLN A 237 0.34 -16.69 -6.30
N MET A 238 -0.65 -15.88 -5.93
CA MET A 238 -0.59 -15.05 -4.73
C MET A 238 -0.51 -15.90 -3.45
N SER A 239 -1.37 -16.91 -3.31
CA SER A 239 -1.34 -17.82 -2.16
C SER A 239 -0.03 -18.60 -2.07
N LEU A 240 0.52 -19.06 -3.20
CA LEU A 240 1.83 -19.72 -3.23
C LEU A 240 2.97 -18.75 -2.83
N ALA A 241 2.90 -17.49 -3.26
CA ALA A 241 3.89 -16.47 -2.89
C ALA A 241 3.84 -16.16 -1.38
N LEU A 242 2.64 -16.06 -0.81
CA LEU A 242 2.46 -15.88 0.64
C LEU A 242 2.95 -17.09 1.42
N LEU A 243 2.65 -18.31 0.96
CA LEU A 243 3.17 -19.54 1.56
C LEU A 243 4.71 -19.59 1.53
N ALA A 244 5.31 -19.20 0.40
CA ALA A 244 6.78 -19.09 0.31
C ALA A 244 7.32 -18.07 1.32
N SER A 245 6.65 -16.93 1.52
CA SER A 245 7.06 -15.94 2.53
C SER A 245 7.00 -16.52 3.94
N VAL A 246 5.92 -17.20 4.30
CA VAL A 246 5.73 -17.85 5.61
C VAL A 246 6.81 -18.91 5.84
N LEU A 247 7.02 -19.84 4.89
CA LEU A 247 8.04 -20.89 5.00
C LEU A 247 9.45 -20.32 5.18
N ARG A 248 9.76 -19.22 4.50
CA ARG A 248 11.03 -18.52 4.67
C ARG A 248 11.19 -17.95 6.07
N GLN A 249 10.13 -17.37 6.64
CA GLN A 249 10.16 -16.84 8.01
C GLN A 249 10.32 -17.96 9.05
N LEU A 250 9.78 -19.14 8.78
CA LEU A 250 9.95 -20.34 9.60
C LEU A 250 11.30 -21.05 9.39
N GLY A 251 12.10 -20.63 8.40
CA GLY A 251 13.38 -21.27 8.06
C GLY A 251 13.26 -22.64 7.39
N ASP A 252 12.10 -22.99 6.82
CA ASP A 252 11.86 -24.27 6.14
C ASP A 252 12.31 -24.20 4.66
N GLU A 253 13.63 -24.23 4.46
CA GLU A 253 14.28 -24.14 3.14
C GLU A 253 13.86 -25.27 2.18
N GLN A 254 13.58 -26.47 2.70
CA GLN A 254 13.22 -27.61 1.87
C GLN A 254 11.85 -27.43 1.23
N ARG A 255 10.83 -27.07 2.03
CA ARG A 255 9.49 -26.82 1.52
C ARG A 255 9.43 -25.53 0.71
N LEU A 256 10.18 -24.50 1.11
CA LEU A 256 10.32 -23.26 0.34
C LEU A 256 10.77 -23.54 -1.10
N ALA A 257 11.82 -24.36 -1.29
CA ALA A 257 12.31 -24.72 -2.62
C ALA A 257 11.24 -25.42 -3.48
N VAL A 258 10.35 -26.21 -2.88
CA VAL A 258 9.24 -26.85 -3.59
C VAL A 258 8.20 -25.82 -4.04
N VAL A 259 7.81 -24.89 -3.15
CA VAL A 259 6.82 -23.86 -3.46
C VAL A 259 7.33 -22.90 -4.53
N LEU A 260 8.61 -22.50 -4.49
CA LEU A 260 9.23 -21.66 -5.52
C LEU A 260 9.17 -22.34 -6.91
N ARG A 261 9.42 -23.65 -6.99
CA ARG A 261 9.24 -24.40 -8.25
C ARG A 261 7.78 -24.43 -8.71
N ASN A 262 6.82 -24.44 -7.78
CA ASN A 262 5.40 -24.37 -8.14
C ASN A 262 5.02 -23.00 -8.74
N LEU A 263 5.57 -21.91 -8.18
CA LEU A 263 5.42 -20.55 -8.72
C LEU A 263 5.99 -20.45 -10.14
N ASP A 264 7.24 -20.88 -10.35
CA ASP A 264 7.92 -20.83 -11.65
C ASP A 264 7.16 -21.59 -12.75
N ASN A 265 6.54 -22.71 -12.40
CA ASN A 265 5.81 -23.54 -13.35
C ASN A 265 4.44 -22.97 -13.74
N GLY A 266 3.79 -22.20 -12.87
CA GLY A 266 2.49 -21.62 -13.16
C GLY A 266 2.52 -20.17 -13.65
N ALA A 267 3.71 -19.58 -13.83
CA ALA A 267 3.92 -18.28 -14.49
C ALA A 267 4.13 -18.40 -16.03
N LYS A 268 4.00 -19.61 -16.58
CA LYS A 268 4.00 -19.92 -18.02
C LYS A 268 2.58 -20.07 -18.54
#